data_AF-A0A9X3F269-F1
#
_entry.id   AF-A0A9X3F269-F1
#
_cell.length_a   1.000
_cell.length_b   1.000
_cell.length_c   1.000
_cell.angle_alpha   90.00
_cell.angle_beta   90.00
_cell.angle_gamma   90.00
#
_symmetry.space_group_name_H-M   'P 1'
#
loop_
_entity.id
_entity.type
_entity.pdbx_description
1 polymer ?
#
loop_
_entity_poly.entity_id
_entity_poly.type
_entity_poly.pdbx_seq_one_letter_code
_entity_poly.pdbx_strand_id
1 'polypeptide(L)'
;MRSKISNPFYHILFWLVVTTILILVFGRSWNNNLHAFYFISLLLPVVMATSYFFNYYLVPYFLLKKRYFLFGLYFFYMLVLSLYLQMIVVFFSYIYFANFNLEEIPVNIIDQIILLDFVMYAVVFAGSFFVMIQQLAERQKELEQYKIEQEKRKHQVLELVSNRQQVHIPYESIIYIESLADYIKVHTSKKEEITSKEKISSLEERLPDSFVRIHRSFIVNTSTITRFSSTEIEVDGISLNIGRSYKSRVLSRLQVPEKSN
;
A
#
# COMPACT_ATOMS: atom_id res chain seq x y z
N MET A 1 -1.73 6.14 1.59
CA MET A 1 -1.06 6.72 2.78
C MET A 1 0.16 7.49 2.28
N ARG A 2 0.22 8.81 2.45
CA ARG A 2 1.42 9.61 2.10
C ARG A 2 2.57 9.16 3.00
N SER A 3 3.66 8.67 2.41
CA SER A 3 4.82 8.20 3.17
C SER A 3 5.38 9.33 4.03
N LYS A 4 5.87 8.99 5.23
CA LYS A 4 6.38 9.89 6.27
C LYS A 4 7.63 10.71 5.86
N ILE A 5 8.00 10.64 4.58
CA ILE A 5 9.17 11.24 3.94
C ILE A 5 8.78 12.47 3.12
N SER A 6 7.48 12.75 2.98
CA SER A 6 7.01 14.01 2.42
C SER A 6 7.24 15.23 3.33
N ASN A 7 8.03 15.11 4.40
CA ASN A 7 8.40 16.27 5.20
C ASN A 7 9.53 17.00 4.44
N PRO A 8 9.28 18.21 3.89
CA PRO A 8 10.25 18.94 3.09
C PRO A 8 11.57 19.18 3.83
N PHE A 9 11.55 19.14 5.17
CA PHE A 9 12.73 19.26 6.01
C PHE A 9 13.83 18.23 5.71
N TYR A 10 13.48 16.96 5.48
CA TYR A 10 14.50 15.92 5.21
C TYR A 10 15.19 16.12 3.86
N HIS A 11 14.46 16.61 2.86
CA HIS A 11 15.03 16.95 1.56
C HIS A 11 16.01 18.11 1.68
N ILE A 12 15.63 19.16 2.42
CA ILE A 12 16.49 20.33 2.66
C ILE A 12 17.75 19.91 3.42
N LEU A 13 17.59 19.13 4.50
CA LEU A 13 18.72 18.65 5.30
C LEU A 13 19.68 17.78 4.49
N PHE A 14 19.14 16.87 3.67
CA PHE A 14 19.95 16.02 2.79
C PHE A 14 20.80 16.85 1.83
N TRP A 15 20.19 17.80 1.12
CA TRP A 15 20.93 18.63 0.17
C TRP A 15 21.93 19.56 0.85
N LEU A 16 21.63 20.05 2.06
CA LEU A 16 22.59 20.82 2.87
C LEU A 16 23.81 19.98 3.25
N VAL A 17 23.61 18.72 3.65
CA VAL A 17 24.73 17.81 3.95
C VAL A 17 25.55 17.52 2.69
N VAL A 18 24.89 17.22 1.57
CA VAL A 18 25.55 16.96 0.28
C VAL A 18 26.36 18.18 -0.18
N THR A 19 25.80 19.39 -0.14
CA THR A 19 26.53 20.61 -0.52
C THR A 19 27.73 20.84 0.37
N THR A 20 27.57 20.67 1.68
CA THR A 20 28.67 20.84 2.64
C THR A 20 29.82 19.88 2.34
N ILE A 21 29.52 18.61 2.08
CA ILE A 21 30.53 17.60 1.73
C ILE A 21 31.23 17.97 0.42
N LEU A 22 30.46 18.34 -0.61
CA LEU A 22 31.01 18.75 -1.90
C LEU A 22 31.93 19.96 -1.75
N ILE A 23 31.54 20.98 -0.99
CA ILE A 23 32.34 22.19 -0.79
C ILE A 23 33.68 21.85 -0.14
N LEU A 24 33.68 20.93 0.84
CA LEU A 24 34.91 20.48 1.49
C LEU A 24 35.82 19.67 0.54
N VAL A 25 35.25 18.79 -0.29
CA VAL A 25 36.02 17.98 -1.24
C VAL A 25 36.65 18.86 -2.33
N PHE A 26 35.86 19.71 -2.97
CA PHE A 26 36.34 20.60 -4.02
C PHE A 26 37.20 21.74 -3.48
N GLY A 27 36.88 22.27 -2.31
CA GLY A 27 37.67 23.30 -1.65
C GLY A 27 39.09 22.84 -1.31
N ARG A 28 39.24 21.58 -0.87
CA ARG A 28 40.57 20.95 -0.72
C ARG A 28 41.26 20.74 -2.05
N SER A 29 40.53 20.31 -3.08
CA SER A 29 41.10 20.08 -4.42
C SER A 29 41.59 21.38 -5.09
N TRP A 30 40.96 22.51 -4.81
CA TRP A 30 41.25 23.81 -5.42
C TRP A 30 42.05 24.75 -4.52
N ASN A 31 42.35 24.31 -3.29
CA ASN A 31 42.95 25.13 -2.25
C ASN A 31 42.17 26.44 -1.97
N ASN A 32 40.89 26.50 -2.37
CA ASN A 32 40.04 27.67 -2.26
C ASN A 32 38.57 27.25 -2.07
N ASN A 33 38.09 27.37 -0.84
CA ASN A 33 36.72 27.00 -0.47
C ASN A 33 35.67 27.95 -1.08
N LEU A 34 36.03 29.20 -1.38
CA LEU A 34 35.10 30.19 -1.90
C LEU A 34 34.75 29.87 -3.36
N HIS A 35 35.75 29.54 -4.18
CA HIS A 35 35.52 29.08 -5.55
C HIS A 35 34.70 27.78 -5.59
N ALA A 36 35.01 26.83 -4.69
CA ALA A 36 34.22 25.60 -4.56
C ALA A 36 32.75 25.90 -4.22
N PHE A 37 32.48 26.84 -3.32
CA PHE A 37 31.12 27.26 -2.97
C PHE A 37 30.33 27.78 -4.17
N TYR A 38 30.91 28.70 -4.96
CA TYR A 38 30.23 29.24 -6.14
C TYR A 38 29.97 28.17 -7.20
N PHE A 39 30.96 27.32 -7.46
CA PHE A 39 30.82 26.22 -8.41
C PHE A 39 29.70 25.27 -8.02
N ILE A 40 29.67 24.83 -6.77
CA ILE A 40 28.68 23.86 -6.29
C ILE A 40 27.28 24.48 -6.27
N SER A 41 27.18 25.77 -5.96
CA SER A 41 25.91 26.51 -6.03
C SER A 41 25.36 26.55 -7.46
N LEU A 42 26.21 26.72 -8.46
CA LEU A 42 25.83 26.68 -9.88
C LEU A 42 25.45 25.27 -10.34
N LEU A 43 26.12 24.26 -9.79
CA LEU A 43 25.92 22.85 -10.14
C LEU A 43 24.69 22.22 -9.47
N LEU A 44 24.34 22.66 -8.26
CA LEU A 44 23.28 22.08 -7.45
C LEU A 44 21.96 21.85 -8.19
N PRO A 45 21.43 22.81 -8.99
CA PRO A 45 20.17 22.61 -9.70
C PRO A 45 20.22 21.41 -10.67
N VAL A 46 21.37 21.16 -11.31
CA VAL A 46 21.56 20.03 -12.23
C VAL A 46 21.53 18.71 -11.46
N VAL A 47 22.25 18.64 -10.33
CA VAL A 47 22.29 17.42 -9.49
C VAL A 47 20.93 17.13 -8.85
N MET A 48 20.22 18.17 -8.41
CA MET A 48 18.86 18.04 -7.89
C MET A 48 17.90 17.58 -8.98
N ALA A 49 17.91 18.21 -10.16
CA ALA A 49 17.02 17.87 -11.26
C ALA A 49 17.21 16.42 -11.71
N THR A 50 18.46 15.98 -11.88
CA THR A 50 18.80 14.60 -12.28
C THR A 50 18.41 13.59 -11.21
N SER A 51 18.71 13.87 -9.94
CA SER A 51 18.32 13.02 -8.80
C SER A 51 16.80 12.88 -8.70
N TYR A 52 16.06 14.00 -8.76
CA TYR A 52 14.60 13.96 -8.65
C TYR A 52 13.95 13.28 -9.86
N PHE A 53 14.41 13.59 -11.08
CA PHE A 53 13.91 12.93 -12.29
C PHE A 53 14.19 11.43 -12.26
N PHE A 54 15.39 11.01 -11.86
CA PHE A 54 15.72 9.60 -11.76
C PHE A 54 14.86 8.89 -10.69
N ASN A 55 14.80 9.45 -9.48
CA ASN A 55 14.18 8.82 -8.31
C ASN A 55 12.65 8.81 -8.33
N TYR A 56 12.04 9.90 -8.80
CA TYR A 56 10.59 10.08 -8.73
C TYR A 56 9.88 9.83 -10.05
N TYR A 57 10.59 9.89 -11.18
CA TYR A 57 10.02 9.64 -12.50
C TYR A 57 10.54 8.34 -13.13
N LEU A 58 11.86 8.21 -13.32
CA LEU A 58 12.45 7.09 -14.08
C LEU A 58 12.26 5.73 -13.39
N VAL A 59 12.64 5.65 -12.12
CA VAL A 59 12.59 4.41 -11.33
C VAL A 59 11.14 3.93 -11.14
N PRO A 60 10.19 4.74 -10.63
CA PRO A 60 8.86 4.25 -10.33
C PRO A 60 8.04 3.95 -11.59
N TYR A 61 8.25 4.73 -12.65
CA TYR A 61 7.42 4.65 -13.85
C TYR A 61 7.92 3.62 -14.87
N PHE A 62 9.22 3.36 -14.94
CA PHE A 62 9.79 2.42 -15.90
C PHE A 62 10.46 1.21 -15.25
N LEU A 63 11.36 1.39 -14.28
CA LEU A 63 12.10 0.28 -13.67
C LEU A 63 11.17 -0.66 -12.88
N LEU A 64 10.36 -0.10 -11.97
CA LEU A 64 9.44 -0.88 -11.13
C LEU A 64 8.25 -1.47 -11.91
N LYS A 65 7.92 -0.92 -13.08
CA LYS A 65 6.92 -1.48 -14.00
C LYS A 65 7.52 -2.49 -14.99
N LYS A 66 8.78 -2.90 -14.80
CA LYS A 66 9.52 -3.84 -15.66
C LYS A 66 9.63 -3.40 -17.13
N ARG A 67 9.55 -2.10 -17.42
CA ARG A 67 9.71 -1.51 -18.76
C ARG A 67 11.19 -1.17 -19.00
N TYR A 68 12.05 -2.18 -19.00
CA TYR A 68 13.50 -2.00 -18.99
C TYR A 68 14.06 -1.29 -20.24
N PHE A 69 13.49 -1.54 -21.42
CA PHE A 69 13.95 -0.87 -22.65
C PHE A 69 13.72 0.65 -22.60
N LEU A 70 12.49 1.09 -22.28
CA LEU A 70 12.19 2.51 -22.14
C LEU A 70 12.98 3.13 -20.98
N PHE A 71 13.15 2.40 -19.88
CA PHE A 71 14.02 2.85 -18.78
C PHE A 71 15.44 3.13 -19.29
N GLY A 72 16.05 2.19 -20.01
CA GLY A 72 17.40 2.36 -20.57
C GLY A 72 17.51 3.55 -21.52
N LEU A 73 16.50 3.73 -22.38
CA LEU A 73 16.47 4.86 -23.33
C LEU A 73 16.38 6.21 -22.61
N TYR A 74 15.43 6.39 -21.69
CA TYR A 74 15.30 7.64 -20.94
C TYR A 74 16.45 7.88 -19.96
N PHE A 75 17.03 6.81 -19.42
CA PHE A 75 18.23 6.90 -18.60
C PHE A 75 19.42 7.41 -19.41
N PHE A 76 19.60 6.88 -20.62
CA PHE A 76 20.63 7.37 -21.53
C PHE A 76 20.41 8.85 -21.89
N TYR A 77 19.18 9.25 -22.22
CA TYR A 77 18.87 10.67 -22.46
C TYR A 77 19.15 11.56 -21.24
N MET A 78 18.82 11.08 -20.05
CA MET A 78 19.10 11.80 -18.80
C MET A 78 20.61 11.99 -18.61
N LEU A 79 21.41 10.94 -18.82
CA LEU A 79 22.87 11.03 -18.72
C LEU A 79 23.47 12.02 -19.73
N VAL A 80 23.05 11.96 -21.00
CA VAL A 80 23.54 12.88 -22.03
C VAL A 80 23.17 14.33 -21.68
N LEU A 81 21.92 14.56 -21.26
CA LEU A 81 21.46 15.89 -20.87
C LEU A 81 22.17 16.41 -19.62
N SER A 82 22.38 15.57 -18.61
CA SER A 82 23.07 15.95 -17.39
C SER A 82 24.52 16.33 -17.66
N LEU A 83 25.24 15.49 -18.41
CA LEU A 83 26.63 15.76 -18.80
C LEU A 83 26.74 17.07 -19.59
N TYR A 84 25.81 17.33 -20.51
CA TYR A 84 25.78 18.59 -21.26
C TYR A 84 25.56 19.81 -20.35
N LEU A 85 24.59 19.75 -19.43
CA LEU A 85 24.35 20.84 -18.48
C LEU A 85 25.52 21.04 -17.52
N GLN A 86 26.15 19.96 -17.06
CA GLN A 86 27.36 20.03 -16.24
C GLN A 86 28.50 20.70 -17.00
N MET A 87 28.71 20.37 -18.28
CA MET A 87 29.73 21.01 -19.11
C MET A 87 29.51 22.52 -19.23
N ILE A 88 28.26 22.96 -19.37
CA ILE A 88 27.92 24.39 -19.37
C ILE A 88 28.27 25.05 -18.03
N VAL A 89 27.87 24.44 -16.91
CA VAL A 89 28.16 24.92 -15.55
C VAL A 89 29.68 25.04 -15.34
N VAL A 90 30.42 24.01 -15.71
CA VAL A 90 31.88 23.97 -15.64
C VAL A 90 32.48 25.10 -16.47
N PHE A 91 32.07 25.25 -17.73
CA PHE A 91 32.56 26.29 -18.63
C PHE A 91 32.35 27.71 -18.06
N PHE A 92 31.15 28.02 -17.58
CA PHE A 92 30.88 29.32 -16.96
C PHE A 92 31.66 29.55 -15.67
N SER A 93 31.83 28.51 -14.85
CA SER A 93 32.64 28.59 -13.64
C SER A 93 34.11 28.89 -13.96
N TYR A 94 34.65 28.30 -15.02
CA TYR A 94 36.02 28.57 -15.47
C TYR A 94 36.18 29.97 -16.03
N ILE A 95 35.24 30.47 -16.83
CA ILE A 95 35.24 31.87 -17.28
C ILE A 95 35.27 32.81 -16.07
N TYR A 96 34.44 32.51 -15.07
CA TYR A 96 34.40 33.30 -13.84
C TYR A 96 35.76 33.28 -13.14
N PHE A 97 36.37 32.11 -12.91
CA PHE A 97 37.68 32.01 -12.24
C PHE A 97 38.82 32.68 -13.02
N ALA A 98 38.86 32.49 -14.35
CA ALA A 98 39.90 33.06 -15.20
C ALA A 98 39.91 34.60 -15.20
N ASN A 99 38.76 35.24 -14.97
CA ASN A 99 38.65 36.70 -14.90
C ASN A 99 39.24 37.28 -13.61
N PHE A 100 39.43 36.46 -12.55
CA PHE A 100 39.92 36.92 -11.25
C PHE A 100 41.42 36.67 -11.03
N ASN A 101 42.01 35.58 -11.54
CA ASN A 101 43.46 35.33 -11.54
C ASN A 101 43.82 34.18 -12.52
N LEU A 102 44.77 34.40 -13.44
CA LEU A 102 45.21 33.39 -14.43
C LEU A 102 46.10 32.28 -13.82
N GLU A 103 46.73 32.55 -12.67
CA GLU A 103 47.62 31.60 -11.98
C GLU A 103 46.88 30.60 -11.07
N GLU A 104 45.59 30.84 -10.78
CA GLU A 104 44.77 30.00 -9.90
C GLU A 104 43.90 28.98 -10.66
N ILE A 105 44.05 28.88 -11.99
CA ILE A 105 43.28 27.91 -12.77
C ILE A 105 43.77 26.50 -12.42
N PRO A 106 42.90 25.60 -11.94
CA PRO A 106 43.29 24.23 -11.65
C PRO A 106 43.85 23.53 -12.89
N VAL A 107 45.10 23.09 -12.81
CA VAL A 107 45.86 22.51 -13.94
C VAL A 107 45.26 21.18 -14.44
N ASN A 108 44.50 20.47 -13.60
CA ASN A 108 43.91 19.15 -13.90
C ASN A 108 42.37 19.20 -14.02
N ILE A 109 41.88 19.93 -15.02
CA ILE A 109 40.43 20.09 -15.29
C ILE A 109 39.73 18.74 -15.54
N ILE A 110 40.40 17.84 -16.27
CA ILE A 110 39.82 16.55 -16.68
C ILE A 110 39.57 15.64 -15.47
N ASP A 111 40.58 15.47 -14.61
CA ASP A 111 40.46 14.64 -13.40
C ASP A 111 39.34 15.16 -12.46
N GLN A 112 39.13 16.48 -12.44
CA GLN A 112 38.12 17.13 -11.61
C GLN A 112 36.71 16.94 -12.15
N ILE A 113 36.53 16.99 -13.48
CA ILE A 113 35.25 16.65 -14.12
C ILE A 113 34.91 15.19 -13.85
N ILE A 114 35.88 14.28 -13.95
CA ILE A 114 35.68 12.86 -13.67
C ILE A 114 35.31 12.63 -12.20
N LEU A 115 36.03 13.25 -11.27
CA LEU A 115 35.71 13.19 -9.84
C LEU A 115 34.31 13.73 -9.56
N LEU A 116 33.93 14.83 -10.22
CA LEU A 116 32.62 15.43 -10.09
C LEU A 116 31.51 14.48 -10.55
N ASP A 117 31.67 13.90 -11.74
CA ASP A 117 30.69 12.97 -12.31
C ASP A 117 30.53 11.75 -11.41
N PHE A 118 31.65 11.19 -10.93
CA PHE A 118 31.63 10.06 -10.01
C PHE A 118 30.86 10.40 -8.73
N VAL A 119 31.18 11.51 -8.06
CA VAL A 119 30.50 11.90 -6.81
C VAL A 119 29.03 12.22 -7.08
N MET A 120 28.71 12.91 -8.17
CA MET A 120 27.35 13.23 -8.55
C MET A 120 26.51 11.97 -8.74
N TYR A 121 26.97 11.04 -9.58
CA TYR A 121 26.24 9.80 -9.83
C TYR A 121 26.18 8.90 -8.59
N ALA A 122 27.20 8.92 -7.73
CA ALA A 122 27.15 8.24 -6.44
C ALA A 122 26.05 8.80 -5.53
N VAL A 123 25.90 10.13 -5.45
CA VAL A 123 24.82 10.79 -4.68
C VAL A 123 23.45 10.45 -5.26
N VAL A 124 23.30 10.53 -6.59
CA VAL A 124 22.05 10.18 -7.27
C VAL A 124 21.70 8.72 -6.95
N PHE A 125 22.61 7.79 -7.19
CA PHE A 125 22.38 6.35 -7.01
C PHE A 125 22.13 5.96 -5.55
N ALA A 126 22.85 6.56 -4.59
CA ALA A 126 22.61 6.33 -3.16
C ALA A 126 21.20 6.78 -2.74
N GLY A 127 20.77 7.97 -3.19
CA GLY A 127 19.40 8.44 -2.99
C GLY A 127 18.36 7.52 -3.64
N SER A 128 18.64 7.05 -4.86
CA SER A 128 17.78 6.10 -5.59
C SER A 128 17.62 4.79 -4.86
N PHE A 129 18.72 4.24 -4.36
CA PHE A 129 18.73 2.97 -3.67
C PHE A 129 17.85 3.05 -2.41
N PHE A 130 17.99 4.13 -1.63
CA PHE A 130 17.18 4.34 -0.44
C PHE A 130 15.67 4.46 -0.76
N VAL A 131 15.32 5.29 -1.76
CA VAL A 131 13.93 5.45 -2.21
C VAL A 131 13.36 4.12 -2.73
N MET A 132 14.15 3.37 -3.50
CA MET A 132 13.73 2.08 -4.06
C MET A 132 13.45 1.06 -2.96
N ILE A 133 14.34 0.92 -1.97
CA ILE A 133 14.13 0.01 -0.83
C ILE A 133 12.85 0.33 -0.09
N GLN A 134 12.56 1.62 0.12
CA GLN A 134 11.33 2.04 0.76
C GLN A 134 10.08 1.74 -0.07
N GLN A 135 10.12 2.02 -1.38
CA GLN A 135 9.01 1.71 -2.27
C GLN A 135 8.74 0.20 -2.34
N LEU A 136 9.78 -0.63 -2.29
CA LEU A 136 9.64 -2.09 -2.20
C LEU A 136 9.00 -2.51 -0.87
N ALA A 137 9.41 -1.92 0.25
CA ALA A 137 8.83 -2.19 1.57
C ALA A 137 7.36 -1.78 1.65
N GLU A 138 6.97 -0.64 1.08
CA GLU A 138 5.58 -0.19 1.03
C GLU A 138 4.70 -1.12 0.19
N ARG A 139 5.18 -1.56 -0.99
CA ARG A 139 4.47 -2.53 -1.83
C ARG A 139 4.27 -3.87 -1.15
N GLN A 140 5.26 -4.35 -0.38
CA GLN A 140 5.13 -5.59 0.37
C GLN A 140 4.02 -5.49 1.43
N LYS A 141 3.96 -4.37 2.16
CA LYS A 141 2.89 -4.12 3.14
C LYS A 141 1.50 -4.06 2.51
N GLU A 142 1.38 -3.38 1.38
CA GLU A 142 0.11 -3.31 0.64
C GLU A 142 -0.34 -4.70 0.17
N LEU A 143 0.59 -5.52 -0.32
CA LEU A 143 0.30 -6.89 -0.74
C LEU A 143 -0.09 -7.79 0.43
N GLU A 144 0.54 -7.62 1.59
CA GLU A 144 0.21 -8.34 2.82
C GLU A 144 -1.18 -7.96 3.34
N GLN A 145 -1.51 -6.66 3.39
CA GLN A 145 -2.84 -6.19 3.75
C GLN A 145 -3.91 -6.72 2.80
N TYR A 146 -3.65 -6.71 1.50
CA TYR A 146 -4.56 -7.27 0.50
C TYR A 146 -4.82 -8.77 0.73
N LYS A 147 -3.77 -9.55 1.06
CA LYS A 147 -3.90 -10.97 1.40
C LYS A 147 -4.75 -11.19 2.66
N ILE A 148 -4.50 -10.42 3.72
CA ILE A 148 -5.28 -10.49 4.95
C ILE A 148 -6.76 -10.17 4.69
N GLU A 149 -7.04 -9.16 3.86
CA GLU A 149 -8.41 -8.78 3.53
C GLU A 149 -9.11 -9.82 2.65
N GLN A 150 -8.39 -10.41 1.68
CA GLN A 150 -8.86 -11.55 0.90
C GLN A 150 -9.20 -12.76 1.78
N GLU A 151 -8.33 -13.07 2.74
CA GLU A 151 -8.55 -14.17 3.68
C GLU A 151 -9.75 -13.90 4.58
N LYS A 152 -9.91 -12.67 5.10
CA LYS A 152 -11.12 -12.26 5.82
C LYS A 152 -12.39 -12.40 4.98
N ARG A 153 -12.36 -11.98 3.70
CA ARG A 153 -13.51 -12.15 2.79
C ARG A 153 -13.85 -13.62 2.55
N LYS A 154 -12.86 -14.51 2.43
CA LYS A 154 -13.10 -15.96 2.32
C LYS A 154 -13.80 -16.52 3.57
N HIS A 155 -13.46 -16.02 4.76
CA HIS A 155 -14.12 -16.43 6.01
C HIS A 155 -15.52 -15.78 6.20
N GLN A 156 -15.97 -14.93 5.28
CA GLN A 156 -17.27 -14.25 5.34
C GLN A 156 -18.33 -14.84 4.40
N VAL A 157 -18.04 -15.97 3.74
CA VAL A 157 -18.98 -16.64 2.83
C VAL A 157 -19.34 -18.03 3.33
N LEU A 158 -20.61 -18.39 3.17
CA LEU A 158 -21.09 -19.75 3.30
C LEU A 158 -20.93 -20.47 1.97
N GLU A 159 -20.17 -21.57 1.97
CA GLU A 159 -20.01 -22.44 0.80
C GLU A 159 -20.98 -23.62 0.86
N LEU A 160 -21.84 -23.72 -0.15
CA LEU A 160 -22.82 -24.80 -0.30
C LEU A 160 -22.75 -25.41 -1.71
N VAL A 161 -23.25 -26.64 -1.85
CA VAL A 161 -23.46 -27.24 -3.16
C VAL A 161 -24.96 -27.24 -3.46
N SER A 162 -25.36 -26.51 -4.51
CA SER A 162 -26.72 -26.46 -5.02
C SER A 162 -26.72 -26.89 -6.47
N ASN A 163 -27.60 -27.80 -6.88
CA ASN A 163 -27.70 -28.30 -8.27
C ASN A 163 -26.36 -28.74 -8.89
N ARG A 164 -25.52 -29.43 -8.11
CA ARG A 164 -24.16 -29.88 -8.49
C ARG A 164 -23.17 -28.74 -8.79
N GLN A 165 -23.49 -27.51 -8.37
CA GLN A 165 -22.61 -26.36 -8.49
C GLN A 165 -22.24 -25.84 -7.10
N GLN A 166 -21.00 -25.38 -6.94
CA GLN A 166 -20.57 -24.70 -5.73
C GLN A 166 -21.10 -23.27 -5.73
N VAL A 167 -21.78 -22.88 -4.66
CA VAL A 167 -22.37 -21.56 -4.47
C VAL A 167 -21.74 -20.93 -3.23
N HIS A 168 -21.25 -19.69 -3.38
CA HIS A 168 -20.70 -18.89 -2.29
C HIS A 168 -21.68 -17.79 -1.92
N ILE A 169 -22.17 -17.79 -0.69
CA ILE A 169 -23.20 -16.86 -0.21
C ILE A 169 -22.58 -16.01 0.90
N PRO A 170 -22.45 -14.68 0.75
CA PRO A 170 -21.97 -13.81 1.83
C PRO A 170 -22.86 -13.95 3.08
N TYR A 171 -22.27 -14.17 4.26
CA TYR A 171 -23.02 -14.30 5.51
C TYR A 171 -23.91 -13.09 5.79
N GLU A 172 -23.44 -11.89 5.45
CA GLU A 172 -24.20 -10.64 5.56
C GLU A 172 -25.50 -10.63 4.74
N SER A 173 -25.57 -11.42 3.67
CA SER A 173 -26.76 -11.52 2.82
C SER A 173 -27.77 -12.54 3.33
N ILE A 174 -27.39 -13.44 4.24
CA ILE A 174 -28.26 -14.50 4.75
C ILE A 174 -29.12 -13.92 5.87
N ILE A 175 -30.45 -14.03 5.71
CA ILE A 175 -31.43 -13.62 6.72
C ILE A 175 -31.67 -14.79 7.69
N TYR A 176 -32.07 -15.93 7.14
CA TYR A 176 -32.30 -17.15 7.91
C TYR A 176 -32.11 -18.39 7.04
N ILE A 177 -31.99 -19.53 7.71
CA ILE A 177 -31.80 -20.84 7.10
C ILE A 177 -32.86 -21.77 7.66
N GLU A 178 -33.55 -22.45 6.75
CA GLU A 178 -34.64 -23.37 7.04
C GLU A 178 -34.20 -24.81 6.75
N SER A 179 -34.60 -25.75 7.61
CA SER A 179 -34.40 -27.18 7.38
C SER A 179 -35.60 -27.78 6.67
N LEU A 180 -35.32 -28.51 5.58
CA LEU A 180 -36.27 -29.24 4.74
C LEU A 180 -35.89 -30.73 4.69
N ALA A 181 -36.21 -31.47 5.75
CA ALA A 181 -35.81 -32.86 5.92
C ALA A 181 -34.29 -33.07 5.76
N ASP A 182 -33.83 -33.65 4.65
CA ASP A 182 -32.42 -33.89 4.34
C ASP A 182 -31.73 -32.70 3.63
N TYR A 183 -32.45 -31.60 3.44
CA TYR A 183 -31.97 -30.39 2.81
C TYR A 183 -32.03 -29.20 3.77
N ILE A 184 -31.26 -28.17 3.42
CA ILE A 184 -31.40 -26.82 3.95
C ILE A 184 -31.81 -25.88 2.82
N LYS A 185 -32.54 -24.84 3.17
CA LYS A 185 -32.86 -23.71 2.31
C LYS A 185 -32.34 -22.42 2.96
N VAL A 186 -31.47 -21.72 2.27
CA VAL A 186 -30.91 -20.43 2.69
C VAL A 186 -31.73 -19.32 2.05
N HIS A 187 -32.23 -18.41 2.89
CA HIS A 187 -33.01 -17.24 2.48
C HIS A 187 -32.13 -16.00 2.55
N THR A 188 -32.01 -15.28 1.44
CA THR A 188 -31.11 -14.11 1.33
C THR A 188 -31.88 -12.79 1.22
N SER A 189 -31.22 -11.66 1.53
CA SER A 189 -31.76 -10.31 1.42
C SER A 189 -32.20 -9.89 0.02
N LYS A 190 -31.72 -10.59 -1.03
CA LYS A 190 -32.16 -10.41 -2.41
C LYS A 190 -33.43 -11.20 -2.75
N LYS A 191 -34.05 -11.85 -1.76
CA LYS A 191 -35.19 -12.78 -1.94
C LYS A 191 -34.84 -13.99 -2.82
N GLU A 192 -33.56 -14.36 -2.86
CA GLU A 192 -33.11 -15.60 -3.49
C GLU A 192 -33.13 -16.72 -2.47
N GLU A 193 -33.62 -17.89 -2.89
CA GLU A 193 -33.66 -19.12 -2.09
C GLU A 193 -32.65 -20.13 -2.66
N ILE A 194 -31.70 -20.56 -1.83
CA ILE A 194 -30.66 -21.52 -2.24
C ILE A 194 -30.82 -22.80 -1.43
N THR A 195 -31.05 -23.91 -2.12
CA THR A 195 -31.23 -25.22 -1.47
C THR A 195 -29.98 -26.08 -1.58
N SER A 196 -29.58 -26.72 -0.49
CA SER A 196 -28.41 -27.62 -0.46
C SER A 196 -28.71 -28.89 0.33
N LYS A 197 -28.11 -30.01 -0.06
CA LYS A 197 -28.29 -31.31 0.60
C LYS A 197 -27.33 -31.44 1.79
N GLU A 198 -27.72 -30.87 2.93
CA GLU A 198 -26.94 -30.87 4.16
C GLU A 198 -27.89 -30.87 5.36
N LYS A 199 -27.45 -31.41 6.51
CA LYS A 199 -28.19 -31.32 7.77
C LYS A 199 -27.97 -29.96 8.41
N ILE A 200 -29.04 -29.34 8.91
CA ILE A 200 -28.97 -28.04 9.60
C ILE A 200 -28.04 -28.06 10.81
N SER A 201 -27.90 -29.18 11.52
CA SER A 201 -26.97 -29.31 12.65
C SER A 201 -25.51 -29.29 12.20
N SER A 202 -25.18 -29.93 11.07
CA SER A 202 -23.82 -29.89 10.51
C SER A 202 -23.48 -28.50 9.99
N LEU A 203 -24.46 -27.79 9.45
CA LEU A 203 -24.32 -26.39 9.06
C LEU A 203 -24.09 -25.49 10.28
N GLU A 204 -24.83 -25.69 11.37
CA GLU A 204 -24.71 -24.90 12.62
C GLU A 204 -23.27 -24.86 13.15
N GLU A 205 -22.53 -25.97 13.04
CA GLU A 205 -21.12 -26.06 13.48
C GLU A 205 -20.14 -25.24 12.61
N ARG A 206 -20.53 -24.95 11.36
CA ARG A 206 -19.71 -24.20 10.38
C ARG A 206 -20.06 -22.71 10.31
N LEU A 207 -21.17 -22.30 10.92
CA LEU A 207 -21.61 -20.91 10.89
C LEU A 207 -20.89 -20.08 11.96
N PRO A 208 -20.58 -18.80 11.68
CA PRO A 208 -20.03 -17.91 12.69
C PRO A 208 -21.05 -17.61 13.79
N ASP A 209 -20.57 -17.07 14.92
CA ASP A 209 -21.40 -16.77 16.10
C ASP A 209 -22.56 -15.80 15.85
N SER A 210 -22.53 -15.05 14.74
CA SER A 210 -23.63 -14.21 14.27
C SER A 210 -24.87 -15.02 13.86
N PHE A 211 -24.78 -16.35 13.74
CA PHE A 211 -25.94 -17.19 13.51
C PHE A 211 -26.35 -17.90 14.80
N VAL A 212 -27.66 -17.92 15.07
CA VAL A 212 -28.21 -18.65 16.21
C VAL A 212 -29.35 -19.54 15.76
N ARG A 213 -29.31 -20.81 16.18
CA ARG A 213 -30.40 -21.74 15.94
C ARG A 213 -31.50 -21.53 16.96
N ILE A 214 -32.67 -21.17 16.46
CA ILE A 214 -33.85 -20.77 17.25
C ILE A 214 -34.90 -21.88 17.33
N HIS A 215 -34.88 -22.82 16.40
CA HIS A 215 -35.82 -23.93 16.32
C HIS A 215 -35.12 -25.16 15.75
N ARG A 216 -35.74 -26.35 15.84
CA ARG A 216 -35.21 -27.54 15.18
C ARG A 216 -35.03 -27.34 13.66
N SER A 217 -35.84 -26.46 13.08
CA SER A 217 -35.89 -26.16 11.64
C SER A 217 -35.31 -24.81 11.24
N PHE A 218 -34.89 -23.94 12.17
CA PHE A 218 -34.52 -22.56 11.82
C PHE A 218 -33.23 -22.10 12.50
N ILE A 219 -32.33 -21.54 11.70
CA ILE A 219 -31.17 -20.73 12.12
C ILE A 219 -31.37 -19.32 11.58
N VAL A 220 -31.17 -18.31 12.42
CA VAL A 220 -31.31 -16.90 12.02
C VAL A 220 -29.97 -16.19 12.14
N ASN A 221 -29.74 -15.23 11.25
CA ASN A 221 -28.66 -14.28 11.40
C ASN A 221 -29.09 -13.20 12.41
N THR A 222 -28.32 -13.04 13.49
CA THR A 222 -28.65 -12.09 14.55
C THR A 222 -28.55 -10.64 14.09
N SER A 223 -27.74 -10.34 13.06
CA SER A 223 -27.61 -8.99 12.51
C SER A 223 -28.83 -8.55 11.70
N THR A 224 -29.70 -9.48 11.28
CA THR A 224 -30.91 -9.19 10.49
C THR A 224 -32.20 -9.22 11.32
N ILE A 225 -32.10 -9.42 12.64
CA ILE A 225 -33.25 -9.41 13.54
C ILE A 225 -33.78 -7.98 13.65
N THR A 226 -35.04 -7.77 13.28
CA THR A 226 -35.72 -6.47 13.41
C THR A 226 -36.37 -6.33 14.78
N ARG A 227 -36.94 -7.42 15.30
CA ARG A 227 -37.61 -7.47 16.61
C ARG A 227 -37.52 -8.89 17.18
N PHE A 228 -37.51 -9.03 18.49
CA PHE A 228 -37.61 -10.34 19.14
C PHE A 228 -38.42 -10.24 20.44
N SER A 229 -38.93 -11.39 20.88
CA SER A 229 -39.61 -11.58 22.16
C SER A 229 -39.12 -12.88 22.83
N SER A 230 -39.75 -13.27 23.95
CA SER A 230 -39.41 -14.54 24.60
C SER A 230 -39.83 -15.79 23.82
N THR A 231 -40.66 -15.64 22.78
CA THR A 231 -41.26 -16.76 22.03
C THR A 231 -41.07 -16.67 20.53
N GLU A 232 -40.78 -15.50 19.98
CA GLU A 232 -40.66 -15.27 18.53
C GLU A 232 -39.50 -14.32 18.20
N ILE A 233 -38.94 -14.47 17.00
CA ILE A 233 -37.94 -13.58 16.39
C ILE A 233 -38.48 -13.14 15.03
N GLU A 234 -38.46 -11.84 14.79
CA GLU A 234 -38.85 -11.23 13.52
C GLU A 234 -37.60 -10.91 12.69
N VAL A 235 -37.57 -11.38 11.46
CA VAL A 235 -36.52 -11.15 10.47
C VAL A 235 -37.16 -10.83 9.13
N ASP A 236 -36.79 -9.71 8.49
CA ASP A 236 -37.33 -9.28 7.19
C ASP A 236 -38.88 -9.31 7.10
N GLY A 237 -39.56 -8.94 8.19
CA GLY A 237 -41.02 -8.94 8.29
C GLY A 237 -41.68 -10.32 8.48
N ILE A 238 -40.89 -11.38 8.67
CA ILE A 238 -41.36 -12.74 8.94
C ILE A 238 -41.15 -13.06 10.43
N SER A 239 -42.20 -13.51 11.12
CA SER A 239 -42.10 -13.99 12.52
C SER A 239 -41.81 -15.49 12.56
N LEU A 240 -40.69 -15.85 13.21
CA LEU A 240 -40.23 -17.23 13.42
C LEU A 240 -40.29 -17.59 14.91
N ASN A 241 -40.94 -18.71 15.23
CA ASN A 241 -41.09 -19.16 16.61
C ASN A 241 -39.80 -19.79 17.19
N ILE A 242 -39.51 -19.48 18.44
CA ILE A 242 -38.41 -20.07 19.21
C ILE A 242 -38.87 -21.41 19.80
N GLY A 243 -38.14 -22.48 19.48
CA GLY A 243 -38.40 -23.80 20.05
C GLY A 243 -38.10 -23.84 21.54
N ARG A 244 -38.91 -24.58 22.32
CA ARG A 244 -38.78 -24.67 23.78
C ARG A 244 -37.37 -25.05 24.24
N SER A 245 -36.75 -26.03 23.58
CA SER A 245 -35.39 -26.49 23.88
C SER A 245 -34.29 -25.49 23.51
N TYR A 246 -34.58 -24.50 22.66
CA TYR A 246 -33.62 -23.49 22.18
C TYR A 246 -33.76 -22.16 22.93
N LYS A 247 -34.87 -21.94 23.65
CA LYS A 247 -35.23 -20.66 24.27
C LYS A 247 -34.14 -20.09 25.17
N SER A 248 -33.60 -20.88 26.11
CA SER A 248 -32.56 -20.42 27.05
C SER A 248 -31.30 -19.94 26.32
N ARG A 249 -30.82 -20.72 25.34
CA ARG A 249 -29.63 -20.40 24.54
C ARG A 249 -29.81 -19.16 23.65
N VAL A 250 -31.00 -18.98 23.10
CA VAL A 250 -31.31 -17.82 22.25
C VAL A 250 -31.38 -16.54 23.08
N LEU A 251 -32.06 -16.57 24.22
CA LEU A 251 -32.21 -15.40 25.09
C LEU A 251 -30.87 -14.96 25.71
N SER A 252 -30.01 -15.90 26.08
CA SER A 252 -28.68 -15.57 26.58
C SER A 252 -27.81 -14.92 25.50
N ARG A 253 -27.89 -15.38 24.25
CA ARG A 253 -27.16 -14.77 23.13
C ARG A 253 -27.68 -13.40 22.73
N LEU A 254 -28.99 -13.15 22.83
CA LEU A 254 -29.61 -11.87 22.46
C LEU A 254 -29.62 -10.83 23.60
N GLN A 255 -28.91 -11.11 24.72
CA GLN A 255 -28.77 -10.23 25.89
C GLN A 255 -30.11 -9.71 26.45
N VAL A 256 -31.09 -10.61 26.60
CA VAL A 256 -32.34 -10.28 27.28
C VAL A 256 -32.14 -10.47 28.79
N PRO A 257 -32.34 -9.45 29.65
CA PRO A 257 -32.37 -9.69 31.09
C PRO A 257 -33.53 -10.65 31.39
N GLU A 258 -33.22 -11.81 31.97
CA GLU A 258 -34.24 -12.70 32.53
C GLU A 258 -35.06 -11.89 33.54
N LYS A 259 -36.35 -11.69 33.27
CA LYS A 259 -37.27 -11.22 34.30
C LYS A 259 -37.35 -12.33 35.34
N SER A 260 -36.69 -12.12 36.48
CA SER A 260 -36.91 -12.91 37.68
C SER A 260 -38.39 -12.87 38.04
N ASN A 261 -39.01 -14.05 38.11
CA ASN A 261 -40.35 -14.22 38.67
C ASN A 261 -40.43 -13.73 40.11
#